data_AF-A0A1W1ZBH9-F1
#
_entry.id   AF-A0A1W1ZBH9-F1
#
_cell.length_a   1.000
_cell.length_b   1.000
_cell.length_c   1.000
_cell.angle_alpha   90.00
_cell.angle_beta   90.00
_cell.angle_gamma   90.00
#
_symmetry.space_group_name_H-M   'P 1'
#
loop_
_entity.id
_entity.type
_entity.pdbx_description
1 polymer ?
#
loop_
_entity_poly.entity_id
_entity_poly.type
_entity_poly.pdbx_seq_one_letter_code
_entity_poly.pdbx_strand_id
1 'polypeptide(L)'
;MKSQAYRMAMLYDFYGNLLTERQRDLFDLYYNEDLSLAEIAENCGITRQGVRDVIVRAEAILSEMEDKTNLVRRYQEMRSGIEAIENAAEEILTINRRQYDNARLAALAETVRQTAESMKE
;
A
#
# COMPACT_ATOMS: atom_id res chain seq x y z
N MET A 1 12.38 -11.70 0.78
CA MET A 1 11.40 -11.86 1.88
C MET A 1 10.63 -10.58 2.19
N LYS A 2 11.27 -9.43 2.44
CA LYS A 2 10.56 -8.16 2.72
C LYS A 2 9.57 -7.71 1.63
N SER A 3 9.81 -8.02 0.36
CA SER A 3 8.93 -7.61 -0.75
C SER A 3 7.59 -8.36 -0.80
N GLN A 4 7.57 -9.64 -0.43
CA GLN A 4 6.36 -10.47 -0.51
C GLN A 4 5.42 -10.16 0.64
N ALA A 5 5.94 -10.06 1.88
CA ALA A 5 5.14 -9.67 3.04
C ALA A 5 4.52 -8.28 2.86
N TYR A 6 5.31 -7.32 2.37
CA TYR A 6 4.80 -5.98 2.06
C TYR A 6 3.70 -6.01 0.99
N ARG A 7 3.87 -6.79 -0.09
CA ARG A 7 2.83 -6.96 -1.11
C ARG A 7 1.56 -7.55 -0.51
N MET A 8 1.67 -8.58 0.33
CA MET A 8 0.51 -9.23 0.94
C MET A 8 -0.23 -8.30 1.90
N ALA A 9 0.48 -7.55 2.74
CA ALA A 9 -0.12 -6.54 3.61
C ALA A 9 -0.89 -5.49 2.79
N MET A 10 -0.29 -4.97 1.71
CA MET A 10 -0.97 -4.00 0.85
C MET A 10 -2.20 -4.58 0.16
N LEU A 11 -2.15 -5.83 -0.31
CA LEU A 11 -3.33 -6.48 -0.88
C LEU A 11 -4.41 -6.69 0.18
N TYR A 12 -4.02 -6.99 1.42
CA TYR A 12 -4.94 -7.15 2.53
C TYR A 12 -5.66 -5.83 2.87
N ASP A 13 -4.97 -4.70 2.85
CA ASP A 13 -5.60 -3.38 3.06
C ASP A 13 -6.71 -3.09 2.03
N PHE A 14 -6.54 -3.55 0.79
CA PHE A 14 -7.50 -3.32 -0.30
C PHE A 14 -8.60 -4.38 -0.37
N TYR A 15 -8.28 -5.64 -0.08
CA TYR A 15 -9.13 -6.80 -0.39
C TYR A 15 -9.45 -7.67 0.83
N GLY A 16 -8.94 -7.35 2.03
CA GLY A 16 -9.10 -8.15 3.24
C GLY A 16 -10.56 -8.42 3.61
N ASN A 17 -11.46 -7.49 3.30
CA ASN A 17 -12.90 -7.66 3.52
C ASN A 17 -13.55 -8.78 2.66
N LEU A 18 -12.87 -9.28 1.63
CA LEU A 18 -13.33 -10.41 0.81
C LEU A 18 -13.00 -11.76 1.45
N LEU A 19 -12.07 -11.77 2.40
CA LEU A 19 -11.70 -12.97 3.13
C LEU A 19 -12.78 -13.30 4.17
N THR A 20 -12.94 -14.59 4.47
CA THR A 20 -13.74 -15.03 5.61
C THR A 20 -13.10 -14.56 6.91
N GLU A 21 -13.87 -14.47 7.99
CA GLU A 21 -13.36 -14.10 9.32
C GLU A 21 -12.16 -14.97 9.71
N ARG A 22 -12.29 -16.30 9.57
CA ARG A 22 -11.19 -17.24 9.85
C ARG A 22 -9.94 -17.00 9.00
N GLN A 23 -10.08 -16.56 7.75
CA GLN A 23 -8.96 -16.23 6.89
C GLN A 23 -8.27 -14.95 7.35
N ARG A 24 -9.05 -13.90 7.69
CA ARG A 24 -8.52 -12.64 8.22
C ARG A 24 -7.78 -12.87 9.52
N ASP A 25 -8.38 -13.56 10.49
CA ASP A 25 -7.76 -13.80 11.80
C ASP A 25 -6.39 -14.47 11.66
N LEU A 26 -6.30 -15.54 10.85
CA LEU A 26 -5.05 -16.26 10.64
C LEU A 26 -4.05 -15.46 9.79
N PHE A 27 -4.52 -14.61 8.89
CA PHE A 27 -3.68 -13.72 8.12
C PHE A 27 -3.09 -12.62 9.00
N ASP A 28 -3.88 -12.00 9.87
CA ASP A 28 -3.45 -10.96 10.81
C ASP A 28 -2.39 -11.50 11.77
N LEU A 29 -2.65 -12.67 12.39
CA LEU A 29 -1.67 -13.32 13.26
C LEU A 29 -0.33 -13.57 12.55
N TYR A 30 -0.36 -13.93 11.26
CA TYR A 30 0.84 -14.26 10.51
C TYR A 30 1.59 -13.04 9.97
N TYR A 31 0.88 -12.10 9.34
CA TYR A 31 1.48 -10.97 8.62
C TYR A 31 1.58 -9.69 9.46
N ASN A 32 0.68 -9.48 10.43
CA ASN A 32 0.62 -8.25 11.23
C ASN A 32 1.17 -8.43 12.65
N GLU A 33 1.02 -9.62 13.24
CA GLU A 33 1.57 -9.94 14.56
C GLU A 33 2.88 -10.75 14.52
N ASP A 34 3.38 -11.08 13.32
CA ASP A 34 4.62 -11.83 13.10
C ASP A 34 4.67 -13.22 13.79
N LEU A 35 3.52 -13.84 14.10
CA LEU A 35 3.51 -15.20 14.64
C LEU A 35 3.92 -16.23 13.57
N SER A 36 4.68 -17.24 13.99
CA SER A 36 4.96 -18.39 13.15
C SER A 36 3.73 -19.29 13.00
N LEU A 37 3.70 -20.09 11.93
CA LEU A 37 2.64 -21.08 11.70
C LEU A 37 2.47 -22.09 12.85
N ALA A 38 3.54 -22.32 13.64
CA ALA A 38 3.49 -23.23 14.78
C ALA A 38 2.80 -22.56 15.99
N GLU A 39 3.14 -21.30 16.29
CA GLU A 39 2.50 -20.52 17.35
C GLU A 39 1.01 -20.30 17.06
N ILE A 40 0.66 -20.01 15.80
CA ILE A 40 -0.73 -19.87 15.39
C ILE A 40 -1.49 -21.20 15.54
N ALA A 41 -0.87 -22.31 15.14
CA ALA A 41 -1.47 -23.64 15.25
C ALA A 41 -1.79 -24.00 16.70
N GLU A 42 -0.85 -23.72 17.62
CA GLU A 42 -1.02 -23.91 19.05
C GLU A 42 -2.16 -23.03 19.60
N ASN A 43 -2.13 -21.72 19.32
CA ASN A 43 -3.13 -20.76 19.79
C ASN A 43 -4.55 -21.09 19.29
N CYS A 44 -4.66 -21.61 18.06
CA CYS A 44 -5.93 -21.89 17.41
C CYS A 44 -6.41 -23.33 17.56
N GLY A 45 -5.64 -24.22 18.20
CA GLY A 45 -5.98 -25.64 18.35
C GLY A 45 -6.12 -26.40 17.02
N ILE A 46 -5.36 -26.01 15.99
CA ILE A 46 -5.37 -26.65 14.66
C ILE A 46 -3.97 -27.12 14.27
N THR A 47 -3.85 -27.88 13.19
CA THR A 47 -2.53 -28.32 12.72
C THR A 47 -1.78 -27.18 12.03
N ARG A 48 -0.45 -27.19 12.09
CA ARG A 48 0.41 -26.27 11.32
C ARG A 48 0.10 -26.29 9.82
N GLN A 49 -0.26 -27.45 9.28
CA GLN A 49 -0.70 -27.57 7.89
C GLN A 49 -2.04 -26.87 7.66
N GLY A 50 -2.99 -27.01 8.60
CA GLY A 50 -4.26 -26.29 8.54
C GLY A 50 -4.09 -24.78 8.53
N VAL A 51 -3.17 -24.23 9.33
CA VAL A 51 -2.83 -22.80 9.29
C VAL A 51 -2.29 -22.42 7.92
N ARG A 52 -1.29 -23.16 7.41
CA ARG A 52 -0.68 -22.92 6.10
C ARG A 52 -1.72 -22.90 4.98
N ASP A 53 -2.63 -23.87 4.97
CA ASP A 53 -3.64 -24.00 3.92
C ASP A 53 -4.62 -22.82 3.94
N VAL A 54 -4.97 -22.30 5.11
CA VAL A 54 -5.82 -21.11 5.21
C VAL A 54 -5.11 -19.87 4.70
N ILE A 55 -3.85 -19.65 5.11
CA ILE A 55 -3.05 -18.49 4.66
C ILE A 55 -2.86 -18.52 3.14
N VAL A 56 -2.46 -19.66 2.57
CA VAL A 56 -2.27 -19.79 1.12
C VAL A 56 -3.57 -19.53 0.34
N ARG A 57 -4.73 -19.99 0.86
CA ARG A 57 -6.02 -19.66 0.24
C ARG A 57 -6.35 -18.17 0.32
N ALA A 58 -6.04 -17.52 1.45
CA ALA A 58 -6.23 -16.08 1.59
C ALA A 58 -5.35 -15.32 0.58
N GLU A 59 -4.06 -15.63 0.51
CA GLU A 59 -3.12 -15.04 -0.46
C GLU A 59 -3.58 -15.20 -1.91
N ALA A 60 -4.14 -16.36 -2.26
CA ALA A 60 -4.69 -16.64 -3.59
C ALA A 60 -5.89 -15.74 -3.90
N ILE A 61 -6.84 -15.61 -2.96
CA ILE A 61 -8.02 -14.72 -3.12
C ILE A 61 -7.56 -13.27 -3.33
N LEU A 62 -6.66 -12.78 -2.47
CA LEU A 62 -6.14 -11.42 -2.55
C LEU A 62 -5.42 -11.15 -3.88
N SER A 63 -4.59 -12.10 -4.33
CA SER A 63 -3.84 -11.97 -5.59
C SER A 63 -4.76 -12.05 -6.81
N GLU A 64 -5.74 -12.95 -6.82
CA GLU A 64 -6.70 -13.07 -7.92
C GLU A 64 -7.54 -11.79 -8.08
N MET A 65 -7.90 -11.15 -6.96
CA MET A 65 -8.62 -9.88 -6.98
C MET A 65 -7.78 -8.74 -7.56
N GLU A 66 -6.48 -8.69 -7.23
CA GLU A 66 -5.57 -7.74 -7.87
C GLU A 66 -5.41 -8.00 -9.37
N ASP A 67 -5.25 -9.25 -9.78
CA ASP A 67 -5.11 -9.59 -11.20
C ASP A 67 -6.33 -9.13 -12.01
N LYS A 68 -7.53 -9.24 -11.43
CA LYS A 68 -8.79 -8.81 -12.05
C LYS A 68 -8.98 -7.29 -12.07
N THR A 69 -8.58 -6.59 -11.01
CA THR A 69 -8.97 -5.19 -10.81
C THR A 69 -7.83 -4.19 -10.97
N ASN A 70 -6.59 -4.63 -10.76
CA ASN A 70 -5.37 -3.82 -10.78
C ASN A 70 -5.44 -2.58 -9.87
N LEU A 71 -6.23 -2.60 -8.79
CA LEU A 71 -6.44 -1.40 -7.97
C LEU A 71 -5.17 -1.01 -7.23
N VAL A 72 -4.44 -1.98 -6.66
CA VAL A 72 -3.19 -1.69 -5.95
C VAL A 72 -2.15 -1.15 -6.91
N ARG A 73 -2.00 -1.76 -8.09
CA ARG A 73 -1.09 -1.24 -9.12
C ARG A 73 -1.44 0.19 -9.53
N ARG A 74 -2.70 0.47 -9.86
CA ARG A 74 -3.15 1.82 -10.26
C ARG A 74 -2.97 2.84 -9.13
N TYR A 75 -3.21 2.44 -7.90
CA TYR A 75 -2.97 3.28 -6.73
C TYR A 75 -1.48 3.64 -6.59
N GLN A 76 -0.58 2.67 -6.75
CA GLN A 76 0.86 2.93 -6.75
C GLN A 76 1.31 3.84 -7.89
N GLU A 77 0.80 3.60 -9.11
CA GLU A 77 1.08 4.44 -10.28
C GLU A 77 0.60 5.89 -10.05
N MET A 78 -0.61 6.06 -9.51
CA MET A 78 -1.16 7.38 -9.17
C MET A 78 -0.30 8.08 -8.12
N ARG A 79 0.06 7.38 -7.03
CA ARG A 79 0.91 7.93 -5.96
C ARG A 79 2.28 8.38 -6.48
N SER A 80 2.91 7.56 -7.33
CA SER A 80 4.18 7.91 -7.97
C SER A 80 4.05 9.14 -8.88
N GLY A 81 2.93 9.26 -9.62
CA GLY A 81 2.63 10.44 -10.41
C GLY A 81 2.47 11.71 -9.56
N ILE A 82 1.77 11.63 -8.43
CA ILE A 82 1.61 12.74 -7.49
C ILE A 82 2.97 13.17 -6.90
N GLU A 83 3.80 12.21 -6.47
CA GLU A 83 5.15 12.49 -5.97
C GLU A 83 6.03 13.17 -7.05
N ALA A 84 5.88 12.77 -8.32
CA ALA A 84 6.59 13.43 -9.42
C ALA A 84 6.12 14.89 -9.63
N ILE A 85 4.82 15.18 -9.48
CA ILE A 85 4.27 16.54 -9.56
C ILE A 85 4.81 17.41 -8.43
N GLU A 86 4.83 16.91 -7.19
CA GLU A 86 5.39 17.62 -6.04
C GLU A 86 6.87 17.97 -6.24
N ASN A 87 7.67 16.98 -6.68
CA ASN A 87 9.09 17.19 -6.94
C ASN A 87 9.31 18.24 -8.04
N ALA A 88 8.52 18.21 -9.12
CA ALA A 88 8.59 19.22 -10.17
C ALA A 88 8.21 20.62 -9.64
N ALA A 89 7.17 20.73 -8.80
CA ALA A 89 6.78 22.00 -8.19
C ALA A 89 7.89 22.57 -7.29
N GLU A 90 8.54 21.72 -6.50
CA GLU A 90 9.67 22.13 -5.63
C GLU A 90 10.89 22.57 -6.43
N GLU A 91 11.18 21.90 -7.55
CA GLU A 91 12.24 22.31 -8.47
C GLU A 91 11.93 23.68 -9.09
N ILE A 92 10.69 23.92 -9.52
CA ILE A 92 10.23 25.23 -10.01
C ILE A 92 10.40 26.31 -8.95
N LEU A 93 10.01 26.05 -7.69
CA LEU A 93 10.21 26.98 -6.57
C LEU A 93 11.70 27.29 -6.35
N THR A 94 12.56 26.27 -6.41
CA THR A 94 14.00 26.42 -6.23
C THR A 94 14.62 27.28 -7.34
N ILE A 95 14.27 27.02 -8.60
CA ILE A 95 14.74 27.81 -9.75
C ILE A 95 14.25 29.26 -9.64
N ASN A 96 12.98 29.45 -9.30
CA ASN A 96 12.39 30.78 -9.16
C ASN A 96 13.13 31.62 -8.12
N ARG A 97 13.34 31.07 -6.91
CA ARG A 97 14.03 31.74 -5.81
C ARG A 97 15.47 32.12 -6.18
N ARG A 98 16.15 31.32 -7.01
CA ARG A 98 17.56 31.53 -7.38
C ARG A 98 17.76 32.50 -8.54
N GLN A 99 16.82 32.57 -9.49
CA GLN A 99 17.05 33.25 -10.77
C GLN A 99 16.07 34.40 -11.07
N TYR A 100 14.81 34.28 -10.68
CA TYR A 100 13.75 35.15 -11.20
C TYR A 100 13.03 35.97 -10.13
N ASP A 101 12.98 35.47 -8.88
CA ASP A 101 12.23 36.05 -7.75
C ASP A 101 10.80 36.48 -8.13
N ASN A 102 10.12 35.68 -8.94
CA ASN A 102 8.81 36.01 -9.48
C ASN A 102 7.70 35.54 -8.54
N ALA A 103 6.98 36.48 -7.93
CA ALA A 103 5.91 36.19 -6.98
C ALA A 103 4.76 35.34 -7.59
N ARG A 104 4.40 35.57 -8.85
CA ARG A 104 3.33 34.81 -9.52
C ARG A 104 3.73 33.37 -9.78
N LEU A 105 4.99 33.15 -10.17
CA LEU A 105 5.52 31.81 -10.42
C LEU A 105 5.65 31.02 -9.11
N ALA A 106 6.06 31.68 -8.01
CA ALA A 106 6.02 31.08 -6.68
C ALA A 106 4.61 30.67 -6.28
N ALA A 107 3.62 31.55 -6.45
CA ALA A 107 2.23 31.26 -6.10
C ALA A 107 1.64 30.09 -6.90
N LEU A 108 1.92 30.01 -8.21
CA LEU A 108 1.46 28.92 -9.07
C LEU A 108 2.10 27.58 -8.69
N ALA A 109 3.42 27.55 -8.47
CA ALA A 109 4.11 26.33 -8.07
C ALA A 109 3.62 25.83 -6.70
N GLU A 110 3.38 26.74 -5.75
CA GLU A 110 2.80 26.39 -4.46
C GLU A 110 1.37 25.86 -4.58
N THR A 111 0.55 26.43 -5.48
CA THR A 111 -0.80 25.91 -5.76
C THR A 111 -0.75 24.49 -6.31
N VAL A 112 0.17 24.20 -7.25
CA VAL A 112 0.37 22.86 -7.81
C VAL A 112 0.79 21.88 -6.72
N ARG A 113 1.75 22.27 -5.87
CA ARG A 113 2.24 21.46 -4.75
C ARG A 113 1.12 21.11 -3.77
N GLN A 114 0.35 22.11 -3.33
CA GLN A 114 -0.79 21.91 -2.41
C GLN A 114 -1.90 21.06 -3.03
N THR A 115 -2.18 21.24 -4.33
CA THR A 115 -3.17 20.42 -5.03
C THR A 115 -2.72 18.96 -5.06
N ALA A 116 -1.44 18.70 -5.36
CA ALA A 116 -0.87 17.35 -5.35
C ALA A 116 -0.92 16.73 -3.95
N GLU A 117 -0.59 17.48 -2.90
CA GLU A 117 -0.70 17.02 -1.50
C GLU A 117 -2.15 16.62 -1.14
N SER A 118 -3.14 17.41 -1.56
CA SER A 118 -4.56 17.12 -1.29
C SER A 118 -5.09 15.85 -1.98
N MET A 119 -4.40 15.36 -3.00
CA MET A 119 -4.78 14.13 -3.71
C MET A 119 -4.28 12.85 -3.01
N LYS A 120 -3.48 12.98 -1.94
CA LYS A 120 -2.98 11.85 -1.14
C LYS A 120 -3.90 11.46 0.03
N GLU A 121 -4.86 12.33 0.39
CA GLU A 121 -5.89 12.08 1.42
C GLU A 121 -7.10 11.34 0.85
#